data_AF-A0A382I546-F1
#
_entry.id   AF-A0A382I546-F1
#
_cell.length_a   1.000
_cell.length_b   1.000
_cell.length_c   1.000
_cell.angle_alpha   90.00
_cell.angle_beta   90.00
_cell.angle_gamma   90.00
#
_symmetry.space_group_name_H-M   'P 1'
#
loop_
_entity.id
_entity.type
_entity.pdbx_description
1 polymer ?
#
loop_
_entity_poly.entity_id
_entity_poly.type
_entity_poly.pdbx_seq_one_letter_code
_entity_poly.pdbx_strand_id
1 'polypeptide(L)' 'MKKIDAIIKPFKLEDVKEALAAVGVEGMTVTEVKGFGRQKGHTEIYRGSEYTVDFLP' A
#
# COMPACT_ATOMS: atom_id res chain seq x y z
N MET A 1 17.33 15.39 -12.12
CA MET A 1 16.23 15.29 -11.13
C MET A 1 15.77 13.85 -11.03
N LYS A 2 15.30 13.39 -9.87
CA LYS A 2 14.82 12.02 -9.67
C LYS A 2 13.45 12.04 -8.97
N LYS A 3 12.54 11.16 -9.38
CA LYS A 3 11.25 10.91 -8.73
C LYS A 3 11.38 9.60 -7.94
N ILE A 4 10.95 9.60 -6.68
CA ILE A 4 10.90 8.41 -5.84
C ILE A 4 9.43 8.00 -5.73
N ASP A 5 9.10 6.80 -6.24
CA ASP A 5 7.79 6.20 -6.09
C ASP A 5 7.88 5.04 -5.09
N ALA A 6 7.09 5.09 -4.03
CA ALA A 6 7.08 4.11 -2.95
C ALA A 6 5.66 3.58 -2.71
N ILE A 7 5.51 2.25 -2.70
CA ILE A 7 4.26 1.59 -2.29
C ILE A 7 4.44 1.10 -0.86
N ILE A 8 3.61 1.63 0.04
CA ILE A 8 3.67 1.36 1.48
C ILE A 8 2.32 0.86 1.99
N LYS A 9 2.31 0.27 3.19
CA LYS A 9 1.05 -0.10 3.86
C LYS A 9 0.30 1.17 4.30
N PRO A 10 -1.04 1.22 4.21
CA PRO A 10 -1.81 2.44 4.50
C PRO A 10 -1.52 3.04 5.88
N PHE A 11 -1.43 2.19 6.92
CA PHE A 11 -1.18 2.64 8.30
C PHE A 11 0.22 3.22 8.54
N LYS A 12 1.14 3.13 7.58
CA LYS A 12 2.50 3.70 7.68
C LYS A 12 2.61 5.11 7.11
N LEU A 13 1.54 5.67 6.54
CA LEU A 13 1.59 6.96 5.89
C LEU A 13 2.08 8.08 6.82
N GLU A 14 1.55 8.17 8.05
CA GLU A 14 1.94 9.25 8.97
C GLU A 14 3.41 9.12 9.40
N ASP A 15 3.85 7.91 9.81
CA ASP A 15 5.25 7.64 10.14
C ASP A 15 6.22 8.06 9.01
N VAL A 16 5.86 7.74 7.75
CA VAL A 16 6.68 8.07 6.57
C VAL A 16 6.69 9.57 6.32
N LYS A 17 5.55 10.24 6.46
CA LYS A 17 5.42 11.69 6.28
C LYS A 17 6.25 12.46 7.30
N GLU A 18 6.18 12.10 8.59
CA GLU A 18 6.97 12.71 9.65
C GLU A 18 8.47 12.51 9.43
N ALA A 19 8.88 11.29 9.06
CA ALA A 19 10.28 11.00 8.79
C ALA A 19 10.82 11.78 7.58
N LEU A 20 10.04 11.90 6.50
CA LEU A 20 10.41 12.68 5.32
C LEU A 20 10.50 14.19 5.63
N ALA A 21 9.56 14.72 6.42
CA ALA A 21 9.60 16.11 6.87
C ALA A 21 10.83 16.40 7.74
N ALA A 22 11.20 15.48 8.64
CA ALA A 22 12.39 15.62 9.49
C ALA A 22 13.71 15.68 8.70
N VAL A 23 13.75 15.12 7.48
CA VAL A 23 14.90 15.14 6.58
C VAL A 23 14.83 16.28 5.56
N GLY A 24 13.81 17.15 5.65
CA GLY A 24 13.66 18.33 4.80
C GLY A 24 12.91 18.10 3.48
N VAL A 25 12.15 17.00 3.37
CA VAL A 25 11.27 16.75 2.22
C VAL A 25 9.87 17.31 2.54
N GLU A 26 9.58 18.49 2.02
CA GLU A 26 8.34 19.24 2.33
C GLU A 26 7.14 18.87 1.44
N GLY A 27 7.39 18.27 0.27
CA GLY A 27 6.36 17.96 -0.72
C GLY A 27 6.30 16.49 -1.09
N MET A 28 5.09 15.92 -1.09
CA MET A 28 4.81 14.59 -1.62
C MET A 28 3.39 14.52 -2.19
N THR A 29 3.15 13.55 -3.07
CA THR A 29 1.82 13.24 -3.60
C THR A 29 1.45 11.84 -3.17
N VAL A 30 0.23 11.66 -2.68
CA VAL A 30 -0.29 10.38 -2.21
C VAL A 30 -1.42 9.95 -3.14
N THR A 31 -1.39 8.70 -3.57
CA THR A 31 -2.45 8.07 -4.36
C THR A 31 -2.76 6.72 -3.74
N GLU A 32 -4.05 6.45 -3.49
CA GLU A 32 -4.48 5.13 -3.04
C GLU A 32 -4.37 4.12 -4.19
N VAL A 33 -3.74 2.98 -3.91
CA VAL A 33 -3.55 1.90 -4.87
C VAL A 33 -3.86 0.57 -4.21
N LYS A 34 -4.38 -0.37 -4.99
CA LYS A 34 -4.57 -1.76 -4.56
C LYS A 34 -3.44 -2.62 -5.12
N GLY A 35 -2.79 -3.38 -4.26
CA GLY A 35 -1.66 -4.25 -4.64
C GLY A 35 -2.05 -5.73 -4.62
N PHE A 36 -1.57 -6.48 -5.60
CA PHE A 36 -1.57 -7.94 -5.61
C PHE A 36 -0.13 -8.44 -5.71
N GLY A 37 0.25 -9.47 -4.95
CA GLY A 37 1.64 -9.93 -4.93
C GLY A 37 1.88 -11.24 -4.17
N ARG A 38 3.14 -11.50 -3.78
CA ARG A 38 3.55 -12.76 -3.11
C ARG A 38 2.90 -12.97 -1.73
N GLN A 39 2.36 -11.92 -1.14
CA GLN A 39 1.52 -12.01 0.05
C GLN A 39 0.16 -12.51 -0.44
N LYS A 40 0.01 -13.85 -0.50
CA LYS A 40 -1.16 -14.55 -1.05
C LYS A 40 -2.44 -13.86 -0.55
N GLY A 41 -3.29 -13.43 -1.47
CA GLY A 41 -4.64 -12.99 -1.14
C GLY A 41 -5.35 -14.05 -0.31
N HIS A 42 -6.16 -13.63 0.65
CA HIS A 42 -6.96 -14.56 1.42
C HIS A 42 -7.99 -15.20 0.47
N THR A 43 -7.98 -16.53 0.36
CA THR A 43 -9.04 -17.26 -0.33
C THR A 43 -10.24 -17.29 0.59
N GLU A 44 -11.32 -16.58 0.25
CA GLU A 44 -12.58 -16.68 0.98
C GLU A 44 -13.46 -17.74 0.30
N ILE A 45 -13.92 -18.71 1.07
CA ILE A 45 -14.88 -19.71 0.59
C ILE A 45 -16.28 -19.12 0.83
N TYR A 46 -16.97 -18.77 -0.25
CA TYR A 46 -18.38 -18.35 -0.18
C TYR A 46 -19.25 -19.38 -0.89
N ARG A 47 -20.18 -20.00 -0.15
CA ARG A 47 -21.16 -21.00 -0.66
C ARG A 47 -20.52 -22.17 -1.44
N GLY A 48 -19.35 -22.63 -1.03
CA GLY A 48 -18.67 -23.77 -1.65
C GLY A 48 -17.96 -23.45 -2.97
N SER A 49 -17.81 -22.17 -3.32
CA SER A 49 -16.94 -21.70 -4.40
C SER A 49 -15.79 -20.88 -3.79
N GLU A 50 -14.57 -21.13 -4.24
CA GLU A 50 -13.40 -20.33 -3.86
C GLU A 50 -13.46 -18.99 -4.59
N TYR A 51 -13.54 -17.90 -3.84
CA TYR A 51 -13.38 -16.54 -4.38
C TYR A 51 -12.00 -16.04 -3.97
N THR A 52 -11.14 -15.81 -4.96
CA THR A 52 -9.85 -15.17 -4.76
C THR A 52 -10.09 -13.69 -4.53
N VAL A 53 -9.87 -13.21 -3.30
CA VAL A 53 -9.81 -11.78 -3.03
C VAL A 53 -8.41 -11.34 -3.46
N ASP A 54 -8.29 -10.91 -4.72
CA ASP A 54 -7.01 -10.58 -5.35
C ASP A 54 -6.34 -9.32 -4.81
N PHE A 55 -7.01 -8.53 -3.97
CA PHE A 55 -6.46 -7.28 -3.47
C PHE A 55 -6.53 -7.24 -1.96
N LEU A 56 -5.37 -7.15 -1.31
CA LEU A 56 -5.31 -6.73 0.09
C LEU A 56 -5.65 -5.23 0.16
N PRO A 57 -6.52 -4.80 1.10
CA PRO A 57 -6.73 -3.39 1.40
C PRO A 57 -5.50 -2.73 2.03
#